data_AF-A0A0C3D8S3-F1
#
_entry.id   AF-A0A0C3D8S3-F1
#
_cell.length_a   1.000
_cell.length_b   1.000
_cell.length_c   1.000
_cell.angle_alpha   90.00
_cell.angle_beta   90.00
_cell.angle_gamma   90.00
#
_symmetry.space_group_name_H-M   'P 1'
#
loop_
_entity.id
_entity.type
_entity.pdbx_description
1 polymer ?
#
loop_
_entity_poly.entity_id
_entity_poly.type
_entity_poly.pdbx_seq_one_letter_code
_entity_poly.pdbx_strand_id
1 'polypeptide(L)'
;MHQRFGHPSKEVLQPCKHMQRFPDIHFPTEDCVCPGCTLGKMPNQAIPENKRHATKPFELVHSDLKSFLVTSYWKFKYIITFYDDFTSHTWTMALCSKAAA
;
A
#
# COMPACT_ATOMS: atom_id res chain seq x y z
N MET A 1 9.89 -21.74 -20.59
CA MET A 1 10.67 -20.48 -20.57
C MET A 1 10.21 -19.51 -19.48
N HIS A 2 8.91 -19.26 -19.34
CA HIS A 2 8.36 -18.36 -18.32
C HIS A 2 8.97 -18.52 -16.91
N GLN A 3 8.91 -19.71 -16.29
CA GLN A 3 9.48 -19.93 -14.95
C GLN A 3 11.02 -19.83 -14.91
N ARG A 4 11.72 -20.31 -15.95
CA ARG A 4 13.19 -20.37 -15.97
C ARG A 4 13.87 -19.00 -16.16
N PHE A 5 13.20 -18.06 -16.81
CA PHE A 5 13.72 -16.71 -17.08
C PHE A 5 13.15 -15.64 -16.13
N GLY A 6 12.57 -16.03 -15.00
CA GLY A 6 12.06 -15.07 -14.01
C GLY A 6 10.69 -14.48 -14.34
N HIS A 7 9.79 -15.28 -14.88
CA HIS A 7 8.40 -14.92 -15.16
C HIS A 7 8.21 -13.70 -16.10
N PRO A 8 8.95 -13.57 -17.22
CA PRO A 8 8.69 -12.53 -18.21
C PRO A 8 7.30 -12.71 -18.82
N SER A 9 6.67 -11.59 -19.18
CA SER A 9 5.35 -11.59 -19.81
C SER A 9 5.45 -12.05 -21.27
N LYS A 10 4.30 -12.37 -21.88
CA LYS A 10 4.26 -12.80 -23.29
C LYS A 10 4.80 -11.69 -24.20
N GLU A 11 4.46 -10.45 -23.91
CA GLU A 11 4.86 -9.25 -24.67
C GLU A 11 6.37 -9.05 -24.65
N VAL A 12 7.04 -9.33 -23.52
CA VAL A 12 8.50 -9.24 -23.40
C VAL A 12 9.20 -10.33 -24.23
N LEU A 13 8.61 -11.53 -24.32
CA LEU A 13 9.20 -12.66 -25.05
C LEU A 13 8.86 -12.69 -26.54
N GLN A 14 7.82 -11.99 -26.99
CA GLN A 14 7.39 -11.97 -28.39
C GLN A 14 8.49 -11.48 -29.36
N PRO A 15 9.21 -10.39 -29.08
CA PRO A 15 10.30 -9.93 -29.96
C PRO A 15 11.46 -10.92 -30.07
N CYS A 16 11.73 -11.71 -29.02
CA CYS A 16 12.83 -12.67 -28.97
C CYS A 16 12.67 -13.83 -29.97
N LYS A 17 11.47 -14.07 -30.50
CA LYS A 17 11.21 -15.08 -31.54
C LYS A 17 12.03 -14.88 -32.82
N HIS A 18 12.34 -13.63 -33.14
CA HIS A 18 13.06 -13.27 -34.38
C HIS A 18 14.58 -13.13 -34.14
N MET A 19 15.07 -13.36 -32.93
CA MET A 19 16.50 -13.26 -32.63
C MET A 19 17.24 -14.50 -33.11
N GLN A 20 18.34 -14.27 -33.82
CA GLN A 20 19.26 -15.34 -34.21
C GLN A 20 19.82 -16.02 -32.95
N ARG A 21 19.80 -17.37 -32.91
CA ARG A 21 20.24 -18.23 -31.78
C ARG A 21 19.29 -18.30 -30.57
N PHE A 22 18.07 -17.75 -30.66
CA PHE A 22 17.05 -17.95 -29.63
C PHE A 22 16.26 -19.25 -29.91
N PRO A 23 15.96 -20.10 -28.92
CA PRO A 23 15.17 -21.30 -29.12
C PRO A 23 13.72 -20.94 -29.50
N ASP A 24 13.07 -21.81 -30.28
CA ASP A 24 11.69 -21.61 -30.67
C ASP A 24 10.77 -21.50 -29.43
N ILE A 25 9.93 -20.47 -29.40
CA ILE A 25 9.10 -20.12 -28.25
C ILE A 25 7.64 -20.42 -28.59
N HIS A 26 7.12 -21.51 -28.03
CA HIS A 26 5.68 -21.77 -28.03
C HIS A 26 5.01 -21.02 -26.88
N PHE A 27 4.10 -20.12 -27.23
CA PHE A 27 3.18 -19.51 -26.26
C PHE A 27 1.92 -20.37 -26.18
N PRO A 28 1.40 -20.67 -24.98
CA PRO A 28 0.14 -21.38 -24.83
C PRO A 28 -1.00 -20.55 -25.43
N THR A 29 -1.90 -21.24 -26.15
CA THR A 29 -3.09 -20.66 -26.78
C THR A 29 -4.11 -20.19 -25.75
N GLU A 30 -4.14 -20.83 -24.59
CA GLU A 30 -4.93 -20.40 -23.43
C GLU A 30 -4.11 -19.46 -22.53
N ASP A 31 -4.78 -18.47 -21.95
CA ASP A 31 -4.20 -17.58 -20.95
C ASP A 31 -4.13 -18.29 -19.59
N CYS A 32 -3.23 -19.26 -19.49
CA CYS A 32 -2.89 -19.90 -18.23
C CYS A 32 -2.12 -18.91 -17.35
N VAL A 33 -2.74 -18.44 -16.27
CA VAL A 33 -2.09 -17.56 -15.30
C VAL A 33 -1.13 -18.38 -14.44
N CYS A 34 0.14 -17.97 -14.39
CA CYS A 34 1.12 -18.61 -13.53
C CYS A 34 0.85 -18.27 -12.05
N PRO A 35 0.84 -19.24 -11.12
CA PRO A 35 0.66 -18.98 -9.69
C PRO A 35 1.67 -17.97 -9.13
N GLY A 36 2.94 -18.08 -9.53
CA GLY A 36 3.99 -17.15 -9.10
C GLY A 36 3.77 -15.71 -9.59
N CYS A 37 3.24 -15.53 -10.80
CA CYS A 37 2.84 -14.20 -11.28
C CYS A 37 1.61 -13.66 -10.56
N THR A 38 0.63 -14.52 -10.27
CA THR A 38 -0.57 -14.10 -9.55
C THR A 38 -0.21 -13.58 -8.16
N LEU A 39 0.69 -14.25 -7.47
CA LEU A 39 1.11 -13.84 -6.13
C LEU A 39 2.09 -12.66 -6.15
N GLY A 40 2.96 -12.57 -7.16
CA GLY A 40 4.05 -11.59 -7.19
C GLY A 40 3.84 -10.36 -8.08
N LYS A 41 2.89 -10.40 -9.02
CA LYS A 41 2.66 -9.35 -10.04
C LYS A 41 1.21 -8.92 -10.16
N MET A 42 0.28 -9.52 -9.41
CA MET A 42 -1.11 -9.08 -9.46
C MET A 42 -1.21 -7.69 -8.83
N PRO A 43 -1.67 -6.68 -9.58
CA PRO A 43 -1.86 -5.36 -9.03
C PRO A 43 -2.94 -5.43 -7.95
N ASN A 44 -2.78 -4.64 -6.89
CA ASN A 44 -3.89 -4.40 -5.98
C ASN A 44 -5.04 -3.77 -6.77
N GLN A 45 -6.25 -4.25 -6.52
CA GLN A 45 -7.44 -3.59 -7.02
C GLN A 45 -7.47 -2.15 -6.51
N ALA A 46 -7.96 -1.23 -7.34
CA ALA A 46 -8.17 0.15 -6.91
C ALA A 46 -9.06 0.15 -5.66
N ILE A 47 -8.63 0.89 -4.64
CA ILE A 47 -9.45 1.08 -3.45
C ILE A 47 -10.70 1.86 -3.90
N PRO A 48 -11.92 1.33 -3.68
CA PRO A 48 -13.12 2.04 -4.06
C PRO A 48 -13.22 3.34 -3.26
N GLU A 49 -13.79 4.38 -3.87
CA GLU A 49 -14.06 5.64 -3.16
C GLU A 49 -14.95 5.37 -1.94
N ASN A 50 -14.44 5.71 -0.76
CA ASN A 50 -15.22 5.68 0.47
C ASN A 50 -15.88 7.04 0.67
N LYS A 51 -17.20 7.12 0.44
CA LYS A 51 -17.98 8.36 0.58
C LYS A 51 -18.45 8.64 2.02
N ARG A 52 -17.93 7.91 3.01
CA ARG A 52 -18.31 8.12 4.42
C ARG A 52 -17.60 9.37 4.96
N HIS A 53 -18.30 10.49 4.90
CA HIS A 53 -17.97 11.70 5.63
C HIS A 53 -18.95 11.91 6.78
N ALA A 54 -18.47 12.45 7.88
CA ALA A 54 -19.30 12.93 8.97
C ALA A 54 -20.25 14.02 8.47
N THR A 55 -21.45 14.05 9.02
CA THR A 55 -22.54 14.99 8.69
C THR A 55 -22.79 16.01 9.78
N LYS A 56 -22.21 15.81 10.96
CA LYS A 56 -22.29 16.73 12.11
C LYS A 56 -21.00 16.68 12.94
N PRO A 57 -20.70 17.74 13.73
CA PRO A 57 -19.52 17.77 14.59
C PRO A 57 -19.50 16.57 15.55
N PHE A 58 -18.31 16.00 15.75
CA PHE A 58 -18.05 14.87 16.65
C PHE A 58 -18.72 13.54 16.27
N GLU A 59 -19.27 13.41 15.06
CA GLU A 59 -19.81 12.14 14.57
C GLU A 59 -18.71 11.10 14.30
N LEU A 60 -17.57 11.56 13.77
CA LEU A 60 -16.40 10.73 13.49
C LEU A 60 -15.15 11.51 13.88
N VAL A 61 -14.43 11.00 14.89
CA VAL A 61 -13.14 11.55 15.32
C VAL A 61 -12.06 10.51 15.07
N HIS A 62 -11.08 10.88 14.25
CA HIS A 62 -9.90 10.08 13.98
C HIS A 62 -8.83 10.37 15.04
N SER A 63 -8.39 9.34 15.76
CA SER A 63 -7.28 9.45 16.69
C SER A 63 -6.03 8.77 16.15
N ASP A 64 -4.88 9.44 16.19
CA ASP A 64 -3.59 8.82 15.87
C ASP A 64 -2.55 9.15 16.96
N LEU A 65 -1.57 8.24 17.11
CA LEU A 65 -0.50 8.37 18.08
C LEU A 65 0.86 8.30 17.39
N LYS A 66 1.60 9.40 17.44
CA LYS A 66 2.96 9.48 16.92
C LYS A 66 3.99 9.46 18.05
N SER A 67 4.96 8.55 17.96
CA SER A 67 6.16 8.59 18.80
C SER A 67 7.32 9.29 18.09
N PHE A 68 8.15 9.98 18.87
CA PHE A 68 9.38 10.61 18.40
C PHE A 68 10.61 9.90 18.95
N LEU A 69 11.70 9.92 18.18
CA LEU A 69 12.99 9.34 18.59
C LEU A 69 13.64 10.16 19.70
N VAL A 70 13.52 11.49 19.61
CA VAL A 70 14.06 12.44 20.58
C VAL A 70 12.94 12.88 21.51
N THR A 71 13.26 12.93 22.80
CA THR A 71 12.32 13.42 23.81
C THR A 71 12.41 14.93 23.89
N SER A 72 11.27 15.62 24.07
CA SER A 72 11.28 17.06 24.30
C SER A 72 11.98 17.44 25.61
N TYR A 73 12.26 18.73 25.79
CA TYR A 73 12.82 19.27 27.03
C TYR A 73 12.02 18.83 28.28
N TRP A 74 10.70 18.85 28.17
CA TRP A 74 9.75 18.45 29.22
C TRP A 74 9.42 16.96 29.26
N LYS A 75 10.23 16.12 28.61
CA LYS A 75 10.09 14.65 28.60
C LYS A 75 8.87 14.09 27.84
N PHE A 76 8.27 14.88 26.95
CA PHE A 76 7.26 14.36 26.02
C PHE A 76 7.92 13.55 24.90
N LYS A 77 7.41 12.34 24.65
CA LYS A 77 7.89 11.41 23.61
C LYS A 77 6.83 11.06 22.58
N TYR A 78 5.56 11.31 22.91
CA TYR A 78 4.43 10.98 22.05
C TYR A 78 3.57 12.22 21.83
N ILE A 79 2.90 12.25 20.68
CA ILE A 79 1.82 13.19 20.39
C ILE A 79 0.61 12.36 20.00
N ILE A 80 -0.52 12.59 20.67
CA ILE A 80 -1.82 12.10 20.24
C ILE A 80 -2.57 13.23 19.54
N THR A 81 -3.19 12.93 18.41
CA THR A 81 -4.05 13.84 17.66
C THR A 81 -5.48 13.32 17.65
N PHE A 82 -6.45 14.23 17.74
CA PHE A 82 -7.87 13.97 17.53
C PHE A 82 -8.34 14.88 16.41
N TYR A 83 -8.72 14.30 15.28
CA TYR A 83 -9.20 15.01 14.09
C TYR A 83 -10.69 14.75 13.92
N ASP A 84 -11.51 15.81 14.02
CA ASP A 84 -12.93 15.73 13.73
C ASP A 84 -13.17 15.81 12.22
N ASP A 85 -13.76 14.76 11.65
CA ASP A 85 -13.95 14.62 10.20
C ASP A 85 -14.89 15.70 9.62
N PHE A 86 -15.89 16.14 10.41
CA PHE A 86 -16.86 17.13 9.94
C PHE A 86 -16.29 18.55 9.91
N THR A 87 -15.71 19.00 11.03
CA THR A 87 -15.20 20.38 11.16
C THR A 87 -13.78 20.55 10.64
N SER A 88 -13.08 19.45 10.34
CA SER A 88 -11.63 19.43 10.09
C SER A 88 -10.80 20.01 11.25
N HIS A 89 -11.38 20.14 12.45
CA HIS A 89 -10.69 20.65 13.62
C HIS A 89 -9.79 19.56 14.21
N THR A 90 -8.60 19.96 14.69
CA THR A 90 -7.62 19.04 15.27
C THR A 90 -7.22 19.49 16.67
N TRP A 91 -7.29 18.58 17.63
CA TRP A 91 -6.68 18.73 18.95
C TRP A 91 -5.42 17.87 19.05
N THR A 92 -4.37 18.44 19.63
CA THR A 92 -3.07 17.78 19.74
C THR A 92 -2.57 17.88 21.18
N MET A 93 -2.16 16.75 21.75
CA MET A 93 -1.65 16.66 23.11
C MET A 93 -0.31 15.94 23.14
N ALA A 94 0.65 16.48 23.91
CA ALA A 94 1.94 15.86 24.13
C ALA A 94 1.89 14.93 25.36
N LEU A 95 2.47 13.74 25.25
CA LEU A 95 2.44 12.70 26.28
C LEU A 95 3.84 12.19 26.61
N CYS A 96 4.11 11.98 27.90
CA CYS A 96 5.39 11.46 28.39
C CYS A 96 5.51 9.95 28.21
N SER A 97 4.39 9.23 28.25
CA SER A 97 4.34 7.77 28.10
C SER A 97 3.21 7.37 27.15
N LYS A 98 3.35 6.19 26.54
CA LYS A 98 2.30 5.61 25.71
C LYS A 98 1.06 5.23 26.53
N ALA A 99 1.21 4.94 27.82
CA ALA A 99 0.10 4.60 28.71
C ALA A 99 -0.81 5.79 29.05
N ALA A 100 -0.36 7.02 28.75
CA ALA A 100 -1.16 8.23 28.91
C ALA A 100 -1.97 8.59 27.64
N ALA A 101 -1.84 7.81 26.57
CA ALA A 101 -2.65 7.91 25.36
C ALA A 101 -3.93 7.07 25.54
#